data_AF-A0A2G2YN41-F1
#
_entry.id   AF-A0A2G2YN41-F1
#
_cell.length_a   1.000
_cell.length_b   1.000
_cell.length_c   1.000
_cell.angle_alpha   90.00
_cell.angle_beta   90.00
_cell.angle_gamma   90.00
#
_symmetry.space_group_name_H-M   'P 1'
#
loop_
_entity.id
_entity.type
_entity.pdbx_description
1 polymer ?
#
loop_
_entity_poly.entity_id
_entity_poly.type
_entity_poly.pdbx_seq_one_letter_code
_entity_poly.pdbx_strand_id
1 'polypeptide(L)'
;MAFIRTSAAINGYLRPCLMDFPLNLRSKTSLPKVHKSMGNFRIDDPIKFIPEKTNMELHHSVILIRDTVSRVVASCAKASPDEMVSTLVNIYNESVRAPEWGGNYEVDSLMLKQMFWLHETDCDSEVRVQVQLKESYMQLFERDDGIKALTFIRDANL
;
A
#
# COMPACT_ATOMS: atom_id res chain seq x y z
N MET A 1 -9.96 -2.35 5.93
CA MET A 1 -10.52 -3.71 6.17
C MET A 1 -11.37 -4.24 5.03
N ALA A 2 -12.19 -3.45 4.34
CA ALA A 2 -13.10 -3.96 3.30
C ALA A 2 -12.44 -4.89 2.29
N PHE A 3 -11.30 -4.49 1.71
CA PHE A 3 -10.53 -5.34 0.81
C PHE A 3 -10.13 -6.70 1.42
N ILE A 4 -9.64 -6.71 2.67
CA ILE A 4 -9.25 -7.93 3.39
C ILE A 4 -10.48 -8.82 3.64
N ARG A 5 -11.62 -8.22 4.02
CA ARG A 5 -12.89 -8.93 4.21
C ARG A 5 -13.43 -9.52 2.90
N THR A 6 -13.44 -8.75 1.82
CA THR A 6 -13.80 -9.21 0.48
C THR A 6 -12.91 -10.36 0.04
N SER A 7 -11.60 -10.23 0.24
CA SER A 7 -10.65 -11.30 -0.05
C SER A 7 -10.95 -12.55 0.79
N ALA A 8 -11.26 -12.41 2.08
CA ALA A 8 -11.60 -13.55 2.94
C ALA A 8 -12.90 -14.23 2.50
N ALA A 9 -13.92 -13.46 2.14
CA ALA A 9 -15.19 -13.98 1.64
C ALA A 9 -15.01 -14.79 0.34
N ILE A 10 -14.14 -14.33 -0.57
CA ILE A 10 -13.86 -15.03 -1.85
C ILE A 10 -13.05 -16.30 -1.64
N ASN A 11 -12.03 -16.26 -0.77
CA ASN A 11 -11.08 -17.37 -0.61
C ASN A 11 -11.48 -18.35 0.51
N GLY A 12 -12.48 -18.01 1.34
CA GLY A 12 -12.95 -18.82 2.47
C GLY A 12 -12.11 -18.70 3.76
N TYR A 13 -11.01 -17.94 3.74
CA TYR A 13 -10.15 -17.71 4.91
C TYR A 13 -9.40 -16.37 4.82
N LEU A 14 -8.96 -15.84 5.95
CA LEU A 14 -8.07 -14.68 6.01
C LEU A 14 -6.67 -15.10 5.52
N ARG A 15 -6.23 -14.51 4.42
CA ARG A 15 -4.87 -14.72 3.90
C ARG A 15 -3.95 -13.56 4.25
N PRO A 16 -2.64 -13.79 4.33
CA PRO A 16 -1.66 -12.71 4.31
C PRO A 16 -1.89 -11.81 3.09
N CYS A 17 -1.76 -10.50 3.28
CA CYS A 17 -1.87 -9.50 2.21
C CYS A 17 -0.67 -8.55 2.25
N LEU A 18 -0.21 -8.13 1.08
CA LEU A 18 0.82 -7.11 0.92
C LEU A 18 0.18 -5.86 0.32
N MET A 19 0.43 -4.70 0.93
CA MET A 19 0.08 -3.40 0.36
C MET A 19 1.37 -2.66 0.04
N ASP A 20 1.62 -2.37 -1.23
CA ASP A 20 2.74 -1.53 -1.62
C ASP A 20 2.37 -0.04 -1.42
N PHE A 21 3.19 0.70 -0.68
CA PHE A 21 2.92 2.09 -0.31
C PHE A 21 4.02 3.02 -0.81
N PRO A 22 3.74 3.91 -1.78
CA PRO A 22 4.76 4.80 -2.34
C PRO A 22 5.12 5.90 -1.35
N LEU A 23 6.36 5.87 -0.84
CA LEU A 23 6.90 6.83 0.11
C LEU A 23 7.83 7.84 -0.58
N ASN A 24 7.40 9.10 -0.65
CA ASN A 24 8.25 10.20 -1.12
C ASN A 24 9.39 10.46 -0.13
N LEU A 25 10.65 10.32 -0.56
CA LEU A 25 11.85 10.52 0.26
C LEU A 25 12.34 11.97 0.26
N ARG A 26 11.77 12.86 -0.57
CA ARG A 26 12.16 14.27 -0.56
C ARG A 26 11.97 14.86 0.84
N SER A 27 13.01 15.54 1.33
CA SER A 27 13.09 16.10 2.68
C SER A 27 13.03 15.08 3.83
N LYS A 28 13.19 13.78 3.55
CA LYS A 28 13.23 12.71 4.56
C LYS A 28 14.60 12.02 4.65
N THR A 29 15.62 12.61 4.03
CA THR A 29 16.99 12.08 4.00
C THR A 29 18.00 13.18 4.31
N SER A 30 19.22 12.78 4.64
CA SER A 30 20.37 13.69 4.83
C SER A 30 20.98 14.19 3.51
N LEU A 31 20.53 13.67 2.37
CA LEU A 31 21.07 14.02 1.06
C LEU A 31 20.74 15.48 0.71
N PRO A 32 21.62 16.16 -0.06
CA PRO A 32 21.38 17.53 -0.50
C PRO A 32 20.01 17.67 -1.18
N LYS A 33 19.22 18.64 -0.72
CA LYS A 33 17.92 18.93 -1.31
C LYS A 33 18.12 19.56 -2.69
N VAL A 34 17.83 18.80 -3.73
CA VAL A 34 17.73 19.35 -5.09
C VAL A 34 16.34 19.95 -5.25
N HIS A 35 16.24 21.28 -5.17
CA HIS A 35 14.97 21.96 -5.35
C HIS A 35 14.46 21.74 -6.79
N LYS A 36 13.17 21.39 -6.93
CA LYS A 36 12.50 21.10 -8.22
C LYS A 36 13.13 19.94 -9.00
N SER A 37 13.65 18.91 -8.32
CA SER A 37 14.08 17.69 -9.01
C SER A 37 12.90 17.01 -9.72
N MET A 38 13.04 16.83 -11.04
CA MET A 38 12.03 16.18 -11.90
C MET A 38 12.10 14.64 -11.85
N GLY A 39 13.11 14.07 -11.18
CA GLY A 39 13.27 12.62 -11.06
C GLY A 39 12.42 11.99 -9.95
N ASN A 40 12.27 10.67 -9.99
CA ASN A 40 11.63 9.93 -8.91
C ASN A 40 12.59 9.82 -7.71
N PHE A 41 12.15 10.28 -6.55
CA PHE A 41 12.87 10.08 -5.29
C PHE A 41 11.89 9.53 -4.26
N ARG A 42 11.58 8.24 -4.43
CA ARG A 42 10.62 7.49 -3.61
C ARG A 42 11.14 6.07 -3.37
N ILE A 43 10.65 5.45 -2.31
CA ILE A 43 10.74 4.01 -2.07
C ILE A 43 9.30 3.48 -2.03
N ASP A 44 9.08 2.33 -2.62
CA ASP A 44 7.81 1.62 -2.54
C ASP A 44 7.91 0.66 -1.32
N ASP A 45 7.15 0.96 -0.25
CA ASP A 45 7.23 0.31 1.06
C ASP A 45 6.15 -0.78 1.20
N PRO A 46 6.51 -2.07 1.25
CA PRO A 46 5.58 -3.18 1.36
C PRO A 46 5.09 -3.36 2.80
N ILE A 47 3.82 -3.02 3.00
CA ILE A 47 3.11 -3.16 4.26
C ILE A 47 2.49 -4.57 4.32
N LYS A 48 3.04 -5.41 5.19
CA LYS A 48 2.62 -6.80 5.38
C LYS A 48 1.48 -6.89 6.38
N PHE A 49 0.34 -7.37 5.93
CA PHE A 49 -0.72 -7.85 6.80
C PHE A 49 -0.60 -9.36 6.97
N ILE A 50 -0.38 -9.82 8.21
CA ILE A 50 -0.39 -11.24 8.57
C ILE A 50 -1.58 -11.50 9.51
N PRO A 51 -2.49 -12.43 9.16
CA PRO A 51 -3.69 -12.70 9.95
C PRO A 51 -3.36 -13.51 11.21
N GLU A 52 -2.86 -12.84 12.25
CA GLU A 52 -2.68 -13.43 13.59
C GLU A 52 -3.83 -13.10 14.55
N LYS A 53 -4.57 -12.01 14.27
CA LYS A 53 -5.71 -11.54 15.08
C LYS A 53 -6.97 -11.49 14.21
N THR A 54 -7.97 -12.27 14.60
CA THR A 54 -9.29 -12.39 13.95
C THR A 54 -10.12 -11.10 13.99
N ASN A 55 -9.68 -10.05 14.69
CA ASN A 55 -10.46 -8.83 14.91
C ASN A 55 -9.66 -7.53 14.63
N MET A 56 -9.17 -7.38 13.40
CA MET A 56 -8.53 -6.12 12.99
C MET A 56 -9.55 -5.02 12.70
N GLU A 57 -9.60 -4.02 13.58
CA GLU A 57 -10.24 -2.74 13.27
C GLU A 57 -9.39 -1.83 12.36
N LEU A 58 -10.02 -0.78 11.81
CA LEU A 58 -9.35 0.20 10.94
C LEU A 58 -8.09 0.82 11.58
N HIS A 59 -8.16 1.14 12.88
CA HIS A 59 -7.05 1.77 13.58
C HIS A 59 -5.80 0.87 13.64
N HIS A 60 -5.95 -0.47 13.67
CA HIS A 60 -4.82 -1.39 13.58
C HIS A 60 -4.11 -1.28 12.22
N SER A 61 -4.87 -1.16 11.12
CA SER A 61 -4.30 -0.94 9.79
C SER A 61 -3.57 0.40 9.70
N VAL A 62 -4.14 1.46 10.28
CA VAL A 62 -3.50 2.79 10.32
C VAL A 62 -2.19 2.76 11.12
N ILE A 63 -2.17 2.09 12.28
CA ILE A 63 -0.97 1.91 13.08
C ILE A 63 0.09 1.14 12.30
N LEU A 64 -0.29 0.02 11.65
CA LEU A 64 0.63 -0.78 10.85
C LEU A 64 1.28 0.03 9.72
N ILE A 65 0.48 0.84 9.00
CA ILE A 65 0.99 1.74 7.95
C ILE A 65 1.95 2.76 8.54
N ARG A 66 1.53 3.46 9.60
CA ARG A 66 2.32 4.51 10.24
C ARG A 66 3.65 3.99 10.77
N ASP A 67 3.64 2.86 11.46
CA ASP A 67 4.82 2.29 12.10
C ASP A 67 5.81 1.77 11.05
N THR A 68 5.30 1.19 9.95
CA THR A 68 6.11 0.75 8.80
C THR A 68 6.76 1.94 8.10
N VAL A 69 5.97 2.96 7.73
CA VAL A 69 6.49 4.20 7.13
C VAL A 69 7.52 4.87 8.04
N SER A 70 7.23 4.96 9.34
CA SER A 70 8.14 5.61 10.30
C SER A 70 9.48 4.88 10.40
N ARG A 71 9.47 3.55 10.34
CA ARG A 71 10.69 2.72 10.31
C ARG A 71 11.52 2.99 9.06
N VAL A 72 10.90 2.99 7.88
CA VAL A 72 11.62 3.24 6.61
C VAL A 72 12.17 4.67 6.55
N VAL A 73 11.39 5.65 7.00
CA VAL A 73 11.87 7.04 7.11
C VAL A 73 13.06 7.13 8.05
N ALA A 74 13.02 6.46 9.21
CA ALA A 74 14.13 6.46 10.16
C ALA A 74 15.40 5.83 9.56
N SER A 75 15.28 4.71 8.82
CA SER A 75 16.44 4.11 8.14
C SER A 75 17.03 5.03 7.06
N CYS A 76 16.19 5.76 6.32
CA CYS A 76 16.67 6.65 5.26
C CYS A 76 17.15 8.02 5.76
N ALA A 77 16.75 8.46 6.96
CA ALA A 77 17.01 9.81 7.46
C ALA A 77 18.51 10.17 7.50
N LYS A 78 19.38 9.20 7.79
CA LYS A 78 20.83 9.39 7.91
C LYS A 78 21.66 8.45 7.04
N ALA A 79 21.02 7.60 6.26
CA ALA A 79 21.70 6.65 5.39
C ALA A 79 22.50 7.36 4.28
N SER A 80 23.63 6.78 3.94
CA SER A 80 24.32 7.00 2.67
C SER A 80 23.48 6.47 1.49
N PRO A 81 23.80 6.87 0.24
CA PRO A 81 23.13 6.31 -0.93
C PRO A 81 23.18 4.78 -0.99
N ASP A 82 24.32 4.18 -0.66
CA ASP A 82 24.49 2.72 -0.70
C ASP A 82 23.67 1.99 0.37
N GLU A 83 23.57 2.59 1.58
CA GLU A 83 22.71 2.09 2.64
C GLU A 83 21.22 2.21 2.27
N MET A 84 20.82 3.27 1.55
CA MET A 84 19.45 3.40 1.04
C MET A 84 19.14 2.33 0.00
N VAL A 85 20.05 2.07 -0.94
CA VAL A 85 19.90 1.01 -1.95
C VAL A 85 19.81 -0.35 -1.25
N SER A 86 20.67 -0.60 -0.26
CA SER A 86 20.65 -1.83 0.52
C SER A 86 19.35 -1.99 1.30
N THR A 87 18.83 -0.91 1.89
CA THR A 87 17.52 -0.89 2.57
C THR A 87 16.40 -1.28 1.60
N LEU A 88 16.38 -0.70 0.40
CA LEU A 88 15.40 -1.03 -0.64
C LEU A 88 15.49 -2.51 -1.07
N VAL A 89 16.70 -3.01 -1.30
CA VAL A 89 16.94 -4.41 -1.69
C VAL A 89 16.46 -5.36 -0.60
N ASN A 90 16.77 -5.07 0.67
CA ASN A 90 16.33 -5.89 1.80
C ASN A 90 14.80 -5.90 1.93
N ILE A 91 14.17 -4.72 1.85
CA ILE A 91 12.71 -4.58 1.85
C ILE A 91 12.07 -5.45 0.75
N TYR A 92 12.60 -5.38 -0.47
CA TYR A 92 12.07 -6.15 -1.59
C TYR A 92 12.28 -7.66 -1.43
N ASN A 93 13.46 -8.07 -0.96
CA ASN A 93 13.80 -9.47 -0.75
C ASN A 93 12.98 -10.12 0.36
N GLU A 94 12.83 -9.43 1.50
CA GLU A 94 12.08 -9.93 2.65
C GLU A 94 10.57 -9.92 2.42
N SER A 95 10.08 -9.21 1.40
CA SER A 95 8.64 -8.97 1.22
C SER A 95 8.09 -9.48 -0.11
N VAL A 96 8.61 -8.99 -1.22
CA VAL A 96 8.06 -9.27 -2.56
C VAL A 96 8.63 -10.57 -3.13
N ARG A 97 9.93 -10.81 -2.92
CA ARG A 97 10.59 -12.06 -3.34
C ARG A 97 10.56 -13.17 -2.30
N ALA A 98 10.05 -12.88 -1.11
CA ALA A 98 9.99 -13.85 -0.04
C ALA A 98 9.05 -15.03 -0.43
N PRO A 99 9.50 -16.30 -0.31
CA PRO A 99 8.74 -17.46 -0.78
C PRO A 99 7.32 -17.56 -0.20
N GLU A 100 7.14 -17.14 1.04
CA GLU A 100 5.85 -17.14 1.73
C GLU A 100 4.83 -16.16 1.13
N TRP A 101 5.27 -15.23 0.27
CA TRP A 101 4.44 -14.28 -0.47
C TRP A 101 4.27 -14.64 -1.96
N GLY A 102 4.72 -15.83 -2.38
CA GLY A 102 4.63 -16.29 -3.76
C GLY A 102 5.75 -15.76 -4.67
N GLY A 103 6.87 -15.31 -4.10
CA GLY A 103 8.07 -14.96 -4.84
C GLY A 103 8.64 -16.16 -5.60
N ASN A 104 8.80 -16.03 -6.92
CA ASN A 104 9.48 -17.00 -7.77
C ASN A 104 10.81 -16.39 -8.25
N TYR A 105 11.93 -17.08 -8.02
CA TYR A 105 13.27 -16.64 -8.44
C TYR A 105 13.47 -16.68 -9.97
N GLU A 106 12.58 -17.34 -10.71
CA GLU A 106 12.71 -17.62 -12.14
C GLU A 106 11.82 -16.73 -13.04
N VAL A 107 10.98 -15.84 -12.49
CA VAL A 107 10.01 -15.04 -13.28
C VAL A 107 9.93 -13.59 -12.79
N ASP A 108 9.96 -12.63 -13.73
CA ASP A 108 9.62 -11.23 -13.47
C ASP A 108 8.13 -11.11 -13.12
N SER A 109 7.82 -10.93 -11.83
CA SER A 109 6.45 -10.75 -11.35
C SER A 109 6.02 -9.29 -11.45
N LEU A 110 5.17 -8.98 -12.42
CA LEU A 110 4.44 -7.71 -12.45
C LEU A 110 3.17 -7.88 -11.58
N MET A 111 3.25 -7.50 -10.31
CA MET A 111 2.17 -7.61 -9.32
C MET A 111 1.06 -6.56 -9.56
N LEU A 112 0.48 -6.51 -10.76
CA LEU A 112 -0.60 -5.59 -11.11
C LEU A 112 -1.92 -6.34 -11.30
N LYS A 113 -2.63 -6.61 -10.20
CA LYS A 113 -4.03 -7.07 -10.31
C LYS A 113 -5.02 -6.20 -9.55
N GLN A 114 -4.56 -5.40 -8.58
CA GLN A 114 -5.41 -4.63 -7.68
C GLN A 114 -4.68 -3.34 -7.31
N MET A 115 -5.26 -2.18 -7.64
CA MET A 115 -4.61 -0.87 -7.48
C MET A 115 -5.61 0.18 -6.99
N PHE A 116 -5.13 1.09 -6.14
CA PHE A 116 -5.90 2.18 -5.57
C PHE A 116 -5.14 3.49 -5.83
N TRP A 117 -5.81 4.47 -6.40
CA TRP A 117 -5.26 5.82 -6.57
C TRP A 117 -6.03 6.80 -5.69
N LEU A 118 -5.29 7.67 -5.02
CA LEU A 118 -5.84 8.77 -4.25
C LEU A 118 -5.66 10.05 -5.07
N HIS A 119 -6.75 10.74 -5.33
CA HIS A 119 -6.77 12.03 -6.00
C HIS A 119 -7.20 13.11 -5.02
N GLU A 120 -6.45 14.21 -5.02
CA GLU A 120 -6.88 15.47 -4.43
C GLU A 120 -8.11 15.97 -5.17
N THR A 121 -9.04 16.57 -4.45
CA THR A 121 -10.23 17.19 -5.02
C THR A 121 -10.17 18.69 -4.83
N ASP A 122 -10.76 19.45 -5.76
CA ASP A 122 -10.86 20.91 -5.66
C ASP A 122 -11.66 21.39 -4.43
N CYS A 123 -12.35 20.47 -3.75
CA CYS A 123 -13.00 20.69 -2.46
C CYS A 123 -12.12 20.17 -1.33
N ASP A 124 -11.68 21.03 -0.41
CA ASP A 124 -10.78 20.70 0.73
C ASP A 124 -11.31 19.63 1.70
N SER A 125 -12.56 19.18 1.54
CA SER A 125 -13.23 18.23 2.43
C SER A 125 -13.38 16.82 1.86
N GLU A 126 -12.93 16.56 0.63
CA GLU A 126 -13.13 15.29 -0.04
C GLU A 126 -11.81 14.64 -0.49
N VAL A 127 -11.83 13.32 -0.63
CA VAL A 127 -10.74 12.56 -1.26
C VAL A 127 -11.40 11.61 -2.25
N ARG A 128 -10.94 11.63 -3.50
CA ARG A 128 -11.40 10.67 -4.51
C ARG A 128 -10.48 9.47 -4.53
N VAL A 129 -11.06 8.28 -4.46
CA VAL A 129 -10.33 7.03 -4.56
C VAL A 129 -10.76 6.32 -5.84
N GLN A 130 -9.85 6.18 -6.80
CA GLN A 130 -10.05 5.28 -7.93
C GLN A 130 -9.62 3.88 -7.51
N VAL A 131 -10.49 2.89 -7.72
CA VAL A 131 -10.27 1.51 -7.30
C VAL A 131 -10.32 0.61 -8.52
N GLN A 132 -9.25 -0.14 -8.77
CA GLN A 132 -9.20 -1.19 -9.78
C GLN A 132 -9.09 -2.54 -9.09
N LEU A 133 -10.15 -3.33 -9.19
CA LEU A 133 -10.24 -4.69 -8.66
C LEU A 133 -10.75 -5.64 -9.74
N LYS A 134 -10.52 -6.95 -9.57
CA LYS A 134 -11.24 -7.96 -10.34
C LYS A 134 -12.74 -7.83 -10.07
N GLU A 135 -13.57 -8.13 -11.06
CA GLU A 135 -15.02 -7.99 -10.96
C GLU A 135 -15.60 -8.70 -9.73
N SER A 136 -15.19 -9.95 -9.45
CA SER A 136 -15.64 -10.69 -8.26
C SER A 136 -15.27 -10.01 -6.93
N TYR A 137 -14.13 -9.30 -6.89
CA TYR A 137 -13.75 -8.49 -5.73
C TYR A 137 -14.55 -7.20 -5.69
N MET A 138 -14.76 -6.52 -6.81
CA MET A 138 -15.51 -5.27 -6.85
C MET A 138 -16.96 -5.45 -6.36
N GLN A 139 -17.65 -6.49 -6.85
CA GLN A 139 -19.04 -6.79 -6.47
C GLN A 139 -19.24 -6.98 -4.95
N LEU A 140 -18.24 -7.52 -4.26
CA LEU A 140 -18.28 -7.69 -2.81
C LEU A 140 -17.76 -6.45 -2.06
N PHE A 141 -16.79 -5.75 -2.64
CA PHE A 141 -16.22 -4.54 -2.05
C PHE A 141 -17.25 -3.40 -1.96
N GLU A 142 -18.03 -3.17 -3.02
CA GLU A 142 -19.10 -2.16 -3.06
C GLU A 142 -20.25 -2.48 -2.09
N ARG A 143 -20.40 -3.75 -1.72
CA ARG A 143 -21.45 -4.20 -0.79
C ARG A 143 -21.05 -4.05 0.68
N ASP A 144 -19.77 -3.84 0.98
CA ASP A 144 -19.25 -3.71 2.33
C ASP A 144 -19.84 -2.49 3.05
N ASP A 145 -20.45 -2.71 4.22
CA ASP A 145 -21.15 -1.65 4.97
C ASP A 145 -20.21 -0.53 5.43
N GLY A 146 -18.94 -0.86 5.71
CA GLY A 146 -17.93 0.15 6.05
C GLY A 146 -17.57 1.03 4.86
N ILE A 147 -17.53 0.47 3.64
CA ILE A 147 -17.37 1.26 2.41
C ILE A 147 -18.60 2.11 2.16
N LYS A 148 -19.81 1.54 2.22
CA LYS A 148 -21.05 2.31 2.03
C LYS A 148 -21.19 3.47 3.00
N ALA A 149 -20.77 3.30 4.26
CA ALA A 149 -20.79 4.37 5.26
C ALA A 149 -19.79 5.50 4.98
N LEU A 150 -18.72 5.22 4.23
CA LEU A 150 -17.63 6.17 3.93
C LEU A 150 -17.71 6.76 2.52
N THR A 151 -18.50 6.16 1.63
CA THR A 151 -18.54 6.53 0.21
C THR A 151 -19.80 7.34 -0.07
N PHE A 152 -19.65 8.62 -0.38
CA PHE A 152 -20.67 9.37 -1.12
C PHE A 152 -20.49 9.03 -2.60
N ILE A 153 -21.11 7.94 -3.06
CA ILE A 153 -21.09 7.59 -4.49
C ILE A 153 -21.88 8.69 -5.22
N ARG A 154 -21.17 9.62 -5.86
CA ARG A 154 -21.74 10.36 -6.99
C ARG A 154 -21.52 9.49 -8.21
N ASP A 155 -22.61 8.93 -8.75
CA ASP A 155 -22.58 8.31 -10.06
C ASP A 155 -21.99 9.34 -11.03
N ALA A 156 -20.78 9.05 -11.53
CA ALA A 156 -20.22 9.79 -12.63
C ALA A 156 -21.00 9.35 -13.87
N ASN A 157 -22.06 10.09 -14.21
CA ASN A 157 -22.62 10.05 -15.55
C ASN A 157 -21.49 10.47 -16.51
N LEU A 158 -20.92 9.49 -17.21
CA LEU A 158 -20.09 9.71 -18.40
C LEU A 158 -20.98 10.19 -19.55
#